data_AF-A0A4Z1CNZ6-F1
#
_entry.id   AF-A0A4Z1CNZ6-F1
#
_cell.length_a   1.000
_cell.length_b   1.000
_cell.length_c   1.000
_cell.angle_alpha   90.00
_cell.angle_beta   90.00
_cell.angle_gamma   90.00
#
_symmetry.space_group_name_H-M   'P 1'
#
loop_
_entity.id
_entity.type
_entity.pdbx_description
1 polymer ?
#
loop_
_entity_poly.entity_id
_entity_poly.type
_entity_poly.pdbx_seq_one_letter_code
_entity_poly.pdbx_strand_id
1 'polypeptide(L)'
;MDGRRDRIDGALLGCACGDALGVPYELDSAPLGPGEQPRMIGGGLGPYAPGEWSDDTQMAVVVAEVAAEQGLRTVPALDAVVEGWIGWLDSGASDVGSQTRQVLSRVAAEGSTRRWSSAASVSSALHRRTGRTAGNGSLMRTAPVALAFLDDPAMLTLAAGWLSEATHHDPLAGDACVLWCHAIRRAVLDGAMPDLAELVAELPVARRERWSAWIADAGRRPPCDFVPNGYVVTALQAAWSAIRHPLGDGPPLVASLNAAVHAGDDTDTVAAIAGSLLGAAHGASALPAEWLEVVHGWPGLRADDLRDLARRVALRGADDAATHRVPDELVEVAGHLVRRGLGEGHEFYVRGRPVPHGLSSEYVGLEQHDDGSYRVWYSGDRGTPRTYVQTTDWPVARERFVAEAISLARARNRRITIHDDPEDGRRWWQRG
;
A
#
# COMPACT_ATOMS: atom_id res chain seq x y z
N MET A 1 25.89 -5.50 -8.14
CA MET A 1 25.05 -4.28 -8.15
C MET A 1 24.01 -4.36 -9.28
N ASP A 2 24.34 -4.92 -10.45
CA ASP A 2 23.43 -5.02 -11.60
C ASP A 2 22.14 -5.81 -11.33
N GLY A 3 22.21 -6.96 -10.65
CA GLY A 3 21.02 -7.79 -10.41
C GLY A 3 19.95 -7.17 -9.48
N ARG A 4 20.31 -6.30 -8.54
CA ARG A 4 19.32 -5.60 -7.70
C ARG A 4 18.66 -4.46 -8.48
N ARG A 5 19.44 -3.73 -9.28
CA ARG A 5 18.93 -2.66 -10.14
C ARG A 5 17.92 -3.21 -11.14
N ASP A 6 18.22 -4.34 -11.78
CA ASP A 6 17.31 -5.00 -12.71
C ASP A 6 15.97 -5.41 -12.03
N ARG A 7 16.01 -5.82 -10.76
CA ARG A 7 14.81 -6.11 -9.96
C ARG A 7 14.01 -4.88 -9.54
N ILE A 8 14.69 -3.77 -9.24
CA ILE A 8 14.01 -2.47 -9.03
C ILE A 8 13.26 -2.06 -10.29
N ASP A 9 13.93 -2.12 -11.44
CA ASP A 9 13.34 -1.83 -12.75
C ASP A 9 12.15 -2.74 -13.03
N GLY A 10 12.32 -4.04 -12.74
CA GLY A 10 11.32 -5.07 -12.99
C GLY A 10 10.05 -4.89 -12.17
N ALA A 11 10.10 -4.32 -10.96
CA ALA A 11 8.91 -4.19 -10.13
C ALA A 11 7.82 -3.30 -10.76
N LEU A 12 8.20 -2.12 -11.29
CA LEU A 12 7.25 -1.22 -11.94
C LEU A 12 6.96 -1.62 -13.38
N LEU A 13 7.97 -2.11 -14.11
CA LEU A 13 7.77 -2.62 -15.48
C LEU A 13 6.89 -3.87 -15.53
N GLY A 14 7.06 -4.78 -14.56
CA GLY A 14 6.26 -5.99 -14.46
C GLY A 14 4.81 -5.69 -14.14
N CYS A 15 4.55 -4.68 -13.28
CA CYS A 15 3.22 -4.13 -13.06
C CYS A 15 2.61 -3.66 -14.39
N ALA A 16 3.30 -2.75 -15.11
CA ALA A 16 2.84 -2.20 -16.38
C ALA A 16 2.64 -3.22 -17.50
N CYS A 17 3.53 -4.20 -17.61
CA CYS A 17 3.40 -5.27 -18.61
C CYS A 17 2.29 -6.25 -18.24
N GLY A 18 2.10 -6.55 -16.95
CA GLY A 18 1.01 -7.40 -16.47
C GLY A 18 -0.34 -6.76 -16.75
N ASP A 19 -0.49 -5.50 -16.35
CA ASP A 19 -1.64 -4.64 -16.62
C ASP A 19 -1.99 -4.63 -18.12
N ALA A 20 -1.10 -4.11 -18.98
CA ALA A 20 -1.36 -3.98 -20.42
C ALA A 20 -1.62 -5.33 -21.12
N LEU A 21 -1.13 -6.44 -20.57
CA LEU A 21 -1.40 -7.79 -21.08
C LEU A 21 -2.80 -8.26 -20.68
N GLY A 22 -3.29 -7.89 -19.50
CA GLY A 22 -4.60 -8.29 -18.97
C GLY A 22 -5.76 -7.42 -19.47
N VAL A 23 -5.51 -6.13 -19.78
CA VAL A 23 -6.55 -5.17 -20.22
C VAL A 23 -7.52 -5.71 -21.27
N PRO A 24 -7.08 -6.37 -22.35
CA PRO A 24 -8.01 -6.81 -23.41
C PRO A 24 -9.05 -7.82 -22.96
N TYR A 25 -8.77 -8.54 -21.88
CA TYR A 25 -9.45 -9.77 -21.47
C TYR A 25 -10.43 -9.56 -20.33
N GLU A 26 -10.45 -8.36 -19.76
CA GLU A 26 -11.22 -8.02 -18.57
C GLU A 26 -12.72 -8.21 -18.80
N LEU A 27 -13.40 -8.82 -17.84
CA LEU A 27 -14.84 -9.14 -17.87
C LEU A 27 -15.29 -9.82 -19.17
N ASP A 28 -14.47 -10.73 -19.70
CA ASP A 28 -14.71 -11.48 -20.94
C ASP A 28 -14.82 -10.59 -22.20
N SER A 29 -14.20 -9.41 -22.21
CA SER A 29 -14.24 -8.47 -23.35
C SER A 29 -13.63 -9.07 -24.64
N ALA A 30 -12.60 -9.91 -24.51
CA ALA A 30 -12.01 -10.68 -25.60
C ALA A 30 -11.63 -12.09 -25.12
N PRO A 31 -12.57 -13.05 -25.02
CA PRO A 31 -12.33 -14.31 -24.30
C PRO A 31 -11.19 -15.14 -24.91
N LEU A 32 -10.35 -15.71 -24.06
CA LEU A 32 -9.24 -16.59 -24.43
C LEU A 32 -9.67 -18.05 -24.50
N GLY A 33 -9.22 -18.75 -25.54
CA GLY A 33 -9.34 -20.21 -25.61
C GLY A 33 -8.40 -20.91 -24.61
N PRO A 34 -8.66 -22.18 -24.24
CA PRO A 34 -7.77 -22.93 -23.37
C PRO A 34 -6.33 -23.01 -23.92
N GLY A 35 -5.38 -22.40 -23.20
CA GLY A 35 -3.96 -22.41 -23.57
C GLY A 35 -3.57 -21.41 -24.66
N GLU A 36 -4.51 -20.58 -25.13
CA GLU A 36 -4.20 -19.45 -26.03
C GLU A 36 -3.34 -18.43 -25.31
N GLN A 37 -2.26 -17.95 -25.93
CA GLN A 37 -1.37 -16.99 -25.28
C GLN A 37 -1.97 -15.57 -25.36
N PRO A 38 -2.13 -14.86 -24.22
CA PRO A 38 -2.61 -13.49 -24.21
C PRO A 38 -1.60 -12.58 -24.91
N ARG A 39 -2.12 -11.51 -25.50
CA ARG A 39 -1.35 -10.48 -26.20
C ARG A 39 -1.89 -9.11 -25.82
N MET A 40 -1.02 -8.11 -25.79
CA MET A 40 -1.39 -6.72 -25.52
C MET A 40 -2.11 -6.09 -26.73
N ILE A 41 -3.34 -6.53 -27.02
CA ILE A 41 -4.12 -6.11 -28.19
C ILE A 41 -4.93 -4.82 -27.97
N GLY A 42 -4.89 -4.25 -26.76
CA GLY A 42 -5.74 -3.11 -26.38
C GLY A 42 -7.22 -3.49 -26.26
N GLY A 43 -8.12 -2.50 -26.27
CA GLY A 43 -9.54 -2.72 -26.04
C GLY A 43 -9.85 -2.94 -24.56
N GLY A 44 -10.66 -3.94 -24.22
CA GLY A 44 -11.16 -4.13 -22.86
C GLY A 44 -12.33 -3.19 -22.53
N LEU A 45 -12.43 -2.77 -21.27
CA LEU A 45 -13.47 -1.84 -20.83
C LEU A 45 -13.23 -0.38 -21.27
N GLY A 46 -12.01 -0.05 -21.67
CA GLY A 46 -11.61 1.27 -22.18
C GLY A 46 -11.21 1.25 -23.66
N PRO A 47 -10.98 2.43 -24.27
CA PRO A 47 -10.49 2.55 -25.63
C PRO A 47 -8.96 2.38 -25.71
N TYR A 48 -8.39 1.45 -24.94
CA TYR A 48 -6.95 1.28 -24.77
C TYR A 48 -6.28 0.85 -26.09
N ALA A 49 -5.15 1.47 -26.42
CA ALA A 49 -4.31 1.06 -27.53
C ALA A 49 -3.55 -0.26 -27.23
N PRO A 50 -3.07 -1.00 -28.25
CA PRO A 50 -2.18 -2.13 -28.03
C PRO A 50 -0.95 -1.75 -27.20
N GLY A 51 -0.75 -2.43 -26.07
CA GLY A 51 0.32 -2.13 -25.11
C GLY A 51 0.01 -0.99 -24.13
N GLU A 52 -1.20 -0.43 -24.16
CA GLU A 52 -1.61 0.61 -23.22
C GLU A 52 -2.05 0.01 -21.88
N TRP A 53 -1.54 0.56 -20.77
CA TRP A 53 -1.88 0.16 -19.40
C TRP A 53 -3.07 0.95 -18.82
N SER A 54 -3.83 0.33 -17.90
CA SER A 54 -5.05 0.83 -17.27
C SER A 54 -4.78 1.57 -15.95
N ASP A 55 -5.80 1.74 -15.11
CA ASP A 55 -5.72 2.49 -13.86
C ASP A 55 -4.75 1.89 -12.85
N ASP A 56 -4.50 0.58 -12.89
CA ASP A 56 -3.47 -0.09 -12.09
C ASP A 56 -2.12 0.62 -12.17
N THR A 57 -1.60 0.74 -13.40
CA THR A 57 -0.31 1.38 -13.64
C THR A 57 -0.42 2.89 -13.60
N GLN A 58 -1.51 3.50 -14.08
CA GLN A 58 -1.68 4.96 -14.05
C GLN A 58 -1.66 5.48 -12.61
N MET A 59 -2.37 4.82 -11.69
CA MET A 59 -2.37 5.19 -10.28
C MET A 59 -1.02 4.87 -9.61
N ALA A 60 -0.35 3.79 -10.01
CA ALA A 60 0.99 3.46 -9.53
C ALA A 60 2.02 4.52 -9.96
N VAL A 61 1.96 5.02 -11.19
CA VAL A 61 2.84 6.07 -11.70
C VAL A 61 2.73 7.33 -10.85
N VAL A 62 1.52 7.76 -10.48
CA VAL A 62 1.34 8.91 -9.56
C VAL A 62 2.05 8.69 -8.22
N VAL A 63 1.92 7.48 -7.64
CA VAL A 63 2.62 7.15 -6.38
C VAL A 63 4.14 7.20 -6.60
N ALA A 64 4.63 6.69 -7.72
CA ALA A 64 6.04 6.64 -8.04
C ALA A 64 6.65 8.03 -8.27
N GLU A 65 5.95 8.92 -8.98
CA GLU A 65 6.37 10.31 -9.19
C GLU A 65 6.54 11.05 -7.87
N VAL A 66 5.52 10.99 -7.01
CA VAL A 66 5.59 11.63 -5.69
C VAL A 66 6.66 10.97 -4.82
N ALA A 67 6.79 9.64 -4.85
CA ALA A 67 7.82 8.93 -4.09
C ALA A 67 9.24 9.32 -4.53
N ALA A 68 9.48 9.51 -5.83
CA ALA A 68 10.77 9.94 -6.35
C ALA A 68 11.10 11.39 -5.95
N GLU A 69 10.11 12.30 -5.97
CA GLU A 69 10.31 13.73 -5.75
C GLU A 69 10.25 14.15 -4.28
N GLN A 70 9.41 13.51 -3.48
CA GLN A 70 9.08 13.92 -2.11
C GLN A 70 9.26 12.80 -1.09
N GLY A 71 9.45 11.55 -1.52
CA GLY A 71 9.36 10.38 -0.65
C GLY A 71 7.90 10.08 -0.27
N LEU A 72 7.68 9.10 0.61
CA LEU A 72 6.31 8.71 1.07
C LEU A 72 6.17 8.72 2.60
N ARG A 73 7.08 9.40 3.30
CA ARG A 73 7.15 9.39 4.78
C ARG A 73 6.28 10.44 5.45
N THR A 74 5.74 11.39 4.69
CA THR A 74 5.16 12.62 5.24
C THR A 74 3.73 12.83 4.76
N VAL A 75 2.91 13.49 5.58
CA VAL A 75 1.54 13.86 5.21
C VAL A 75 1.50 14.71 3.94
N PRO A 76 2.35 15.74 3.74
CA PRO A 76 2.38 16.48 2.47
C PRO A 76 2.64 15.61 1.23
N ALA A 77 3.49 14.59 1.34
CA ALA A 77 3.69 13.64 0.24
C ALA A 77 2.44 12.79 -0.01
N LEU A 78 1.77 12.31 1.05
CA LEU A 78 0.49 11.59 0.88
C LEU A 78 -0.61 12.49 0.30
N ASP A 79 -0.65 13.77 0.69
CA ASP A 79 -1.54 14.78 0.10
C ASP A 79 -1.25 14.95 -1.39
N ALA A 80 0.03 15.00 -1.78
CA ALA A 80 0.45 15.10 -3.18
C ALA A 80 0.07 13.85 -4.00
N VAL A 81 0.10 12.64 -3.42
CA VAL A 81 -0.41 11.44 -4.08
C VAL A 81 -1.91 11.56 -4.38
N VAL A 82 -2.71 11.96 -3.38
CA VAL A 82 -4.16 12.10 -3.58
C VAL A 82 -4.49 13.24 -4.55
N GLU A 83 -3.77 14.36 -4.50
CA GLU A 83 -3.89 15.43 -5.49
C GLU A 83 -3.55 14.93 -6.90
N GLY A 84 -2.47 14.15 -7.05
CA GLY A 84 -2.08 13.54 -8.31
C GLY A 84 -3.16 12.59 -8.86
N TRP A 85 -3.80 11.80 -8.00
CA TRP A 85 -4.92 10.94 -8.41
C TRP A 85 -6.17 11.75 -8.78
N ILE A 86 -6.44 12.89 -8.14
CA ILE A 86 -7.51 13.80 -8.55
C ILE A 86 -7.19 14.39 -9.94
N GLY A 87 -5.96 14.86 -10.15
CA GLY A 87 -5.51 15.35 -11.45
C GLY A 87 -5.58 14.28 -12.55
N TRP A 88 -5.20 13.04 -12.24
CA TRP A 88 -5.36 11.88 -13.12
C TRP A 88 -6.84 11.63 -13.46
N LEU A 89 -7.71 11.62 -12.45
CA LEU A 89 -9.15 11.43 -12.64
C LEU A 89 -9.76 12.45 -13.61
N ASP A 90 -9.29 13.69 -13.57
CA ASP A 90 -9.78 14.79 -14.41
C ASP A 90 -9.18 14.79 -15.84
N SER A 91 -7.96 14.27 -16.01
CA SER A 91 -7.16 14.51 -17.23
C SER A 91 -6.70 13.27 -17.99
N GLY A 92 -6.87 12.07 -17.43
CA GLY A 92 -6.22 10.87 -18.00
C GLY A 92 -6.81 9.52 -17.63
N ALA A 93 -7.78 9.47 -16.72
CA ALA A 93 -8.39 8.22 -16.31
C ALA A 93 -9.21 7.58 -17.44
N SER A 94 -8.72 6.43 -17.94
CA SER A 94 -9.37 5.68 -19.01
C SER A 94 -10.44 4.72 -18.47
N ASP A 95 -10.18 4.10 -17.33
CA ASP A 95 -11.17 3.50 -16.44
C ASP A 95 -10.85 3.86 -14.98
N VAL A 96 -11.83 3.74 -14.09
CA VAL A 96 -11.65 3.94 -12.64
C VAL A 96 -12.68 3.11 -11.88
N GLY A 97 -12.20 2.25 -10.99
CA GLY A 97 -13.05 1.54 -10.03
C GLY A 97 -14.03 2.47 -9.28
N SER A 98 -15.28 2.03 -9.14
CA SER A 98 -16.39 2.85 -8.62
C SER A 98 -16.10 3.49 -7.24
N GLN A 99 -15.47 2.75 -6.34
CA GLN A 99 -15.09 3.22 -5.01
C GLN A 99 -14.01 4.30 -5.07
N THR A 100 -12.95 4.09 -5.88
CA THR A 100 -11.89 5.07 -6.09
C THR A 100 -12.47 6.37 -6.63
N ARG A 101 -13.31 6.28 -7.68
CA ARG A 101 -14.00 7.44 -8.26
C ARG A 101 -14.85 8.16 -7.23
N GLN A 102 -15.66 7.44 -6.45
CA GLN A 102 -16.53 8.04 -5.43
C GLN A 102 -15.74 8.83 -4.36
N VAL A 103 -14.63 8.28 -3.87
CA VAL A 103 -13.81 8.95 -2.85
C VAL A 103 -13.12 10.17 -3.45
N LEU A 104 -12.40 10.00 -4.57
CA LEU A 104 -11.62 11.09 -5.17
C LEU A 104 -12.49 12.24 -5.65
N SER A 105 -13.62 11.97 -6.31
CA SER A 105 -14.55 13.03 -6.73
C SER A 105 -15.12 13.81 -5.54
N ARG A 106 -15.35 13.14 -4.40
CA ARG A 106 -15.83 13.82 -3.20
C ARG A 106 -14.75 14.73 -2.60
N VAL A 107 -13.52 14.25 -2.49
CA VAL A 107 -12.37 15.03 -1.97
C VAL A 107 -12.06 16.22 -2.88
N ALA A 108 -12.15 16.02 -4.20
CA ALA A 108 -11.98 17.09 -5.19
C ALA A 108 -13.00 18.22 -4.96
N ALA A 109 -14.28 17.86 -4.77
CA ALA A 109 -15.36 18.81 -4.53
C ALA A 109 -15.26 19.55 -3.17
N GLU A 110 -14.61 18.96 -2.15
CA GLU A 110 -14.40 19.60 -0.85
C GLU A 110 -13.37 20.73 -0.89
N GLY A 111 -12.44 20.71 -1.84
CA GLY A 111 -11.42 21.76 -2.01
C GLY A 111 -10.41 21.88 -0.85
N SER A 112 -10.35 20.89 0.04
CA SER A 112 -9.39 20.84 1.15
C SER A 112 -7.96 20.66 0.63
N THR A 113 -6.99 21.36 1.20
CA THR A 113 -5.56 21.13 0.93
C THR A 113 -5.00 19.93 1.70
N ARG A 114 -5.72 19.43 2.71
CA ARG A 114 -5.39 18.18 3.43
C ARG A 114 -6.04 17.01 2.70
N ARG A 115 -5.52 16.71 1.52
CA ARG A 115 -6.11 15.77 0.57
C ARG A 115 -6.17 14.36 1.11
N TRP A 116 -5.09 13.88 1.72
CA TRP A 116 -5.01 12.52 2.23
C TRP A 116 -5.96 12.29 3.40
N SER A 117 -5.97 13.17 4.41
CA SER A 117 -6.89 12.97 5.53
C SER A 117 -8.35 13.13 5.12
N SER A 118 -8.69 14.08 4.23
CA SER A 118 -10.05 14.15 3.64
C SER A 118 -10.40 12.84 2.92
N ALA A 119 -9.51 12.29 2.10
CA ALA A 119 -9.75 11.03 1.39
C ALA A 119 -9.92 9.83 2.33
N ALA A 120 -9.06 9.70 3.34
CA ALA A 120 -9.18 8.68 4.37
C ALA A 120 -10.49 8.80 5.16
N SER A 121 -10.93 10.02 5.48
CA SER A 121 -12.20 10.30 6.16
C SER A 121 -13.40 9.91 5.30
N VAL A 122 -13.40 10.28 4.01
CA VAL A 122 -14.45 9.92 3.06
C VAL A 122 -14.51 8.40 2.87
N SER A 123 -13.36 7.74 2.70
CA SER A 123 -13.27 6.28 2.59
C SER A 123 -13.75 5.57 3.86
N SER A 124 -13.35 6.04 5.04
CA SER A 124 -13.79 5.52 6.34
C SER A 124 -15.30 5.67 6.52
N ALA A 125 -15.86 6.84 6.19
CA ALA A 125 -17.30 7.06 6.22
C ALA A 125 -18.04 6.14 5.23
N LEU A 126 -17.48 5.87 4.05
CA LEU A 126 -18.05 4.92 3.09
C LEU A 126 -18.03 3.50 3.65
N HIS A 127 -16.94 3.08 4.28
CA HIS A 127 -16.82 1.78 4.94
C HIS A 127 -17.86 1.62 6.05
N ARG A 128 -17.98 2.58 6.97
CA ARG A 128 -18.99 2.53 8.04
C ARG A 128 -20.42 2.42 7.52
N ARG A 129 -20.73 3.06 6.38
CA ARG A 129 -22.08 3.01 5.78
C ARG A 129 -22.38 1.69 5.06
N THR A 130 -21.37 1.09 4.41
CA THR A 130 -21.61 0.00 3.45
C THR A 130 -21.05 -1.34 3.88
N GLY A 131 -19.98 -1.35 4.69
CA GLY A 131 -19.18 -2.54 5.01
C GLY A 131 -18.55 -3.21 3.79
N ARG A 132 -18.53 -2.55 2.62
CA ARG A 132 -18.16 -3.15 1.32
C ARG A 132 -17.13 -2.27 0.62
N THR A 133 -15.96 -2.12 1.26
CA THR A 133 -14.88 -1.27 0.73
C THR A 133 -13.56 -2.02 0.52
N ALA A 134 -13.62 -3.35 0.48
CA ALA A 134 -12.49 -4.25 0.30
C ALA A 134 -12.19 -4.55 -1.18
N GLY A 135 -12.38 -3.57 -2.07
CA GLY A 135 -11.96 -3.68 -3.47
C GLY A 135 -10.44 -3.78 -3.61
N ASN A 136 -9.98 -4.36 -4.71
CA ASN A 136 -8.55 -4.54 -5.03
C ASN A 136 -7.83 -3.25 -5.46
N GLY A 137 -8.55 -2.16 -5.76
CA GLY A 137 -8.02 -0.91 -6.33
C GLY A 137 -6.97 -0.15 -5.49
N SER A 138 -6.69 -0.60 -4.25
CA SER A 138 -5.54 -0.11 -3.49
C SER A 138 -4.29 -0.99 -3.60
N LEU A 139 -4.45 -2.30 -3.83
CA LEU A 139 -3.38 -3.29 -3.88
C LEU A 139 -2.58 -3.18 -5.18
N MET A 140 -3.26 -3.00 -6.31
CA MET A 140 -2.64 -2.96 -7.64
C MET A 140 -1.52 -1.94 -7.82
N ARG A 141 -1.61 -0.83 -7.11
CA ARG A 141 -0.73 0.34 -7.27
C ARG A 141 0.41 0.42 -6.24
N THR A 142 0.78 -0.71 -5.63
CA THR A 142 1.68 -0.74 -4.46
C THR A 142 3.16 -0.94 -4.77
N ALA A 143 3.54 -1.30 -6.01
CA ALA A 143 4.93 -1.52 -6.38
C ALA A 143 5.88 -0.35 -6.02
N PRO A 144 5.53 0.93 -6.27
CA PRO A 144 6.38 2.06 -5.91
C PRO A 144 6.56 2.23 -4.39
N VAL A 145 5.56 1.84 -3.60
CA VAL A 145 5.62 1.89 -2.13
C VAL A 145 6.70 0.94 -1.62
N ALA A 146 6.72 -0.28 -2.14
CA ALA A 146 7.74 -1.26 -1.79
C ALA A 146 9.15 -0.76 -2.15
N LEU A 147 9.31 -0.15 -3.34
CA LEU A 147 10.59 0.42 -3.78
C LEU A 147 11.05 1.60 -2.91
N ALA A 148 10.12 2.45 -2.45
CA ALA A 148 10.45 3.60 -1.60
C ALA A 148 10.96 3.20 -0.21
N PHE A 149 10.70 1.97 0.23
CA PHE A 149 11.00 1.49 1.59
C PHE A 149 11.80 0.17 1.63
N LEU A 150 12.64 -0.08 0.63
CA LEU A 150 13.51 -1.26 0.60
C LEU A 150 14.36 -1.40 1.88
N ASP A 151 14.85 -0.30 2.44
CA ASP A 151 15.69 -0.30 3.63
C ASP A 151 14.93 -0.01 4.94
N ASP A 152 13.59 0.11 4.90
CA ASP A 152 12.76 0.45 6.07
C ASP A 152 11.42 -0.33 6.09
N PRO A 153 11.46 -1.62 6.50
CA PRO A 153 10.28 -2.50 6.46
C PRO A 153 9.15 -2.03 7.38
N ALA A 154 9.43 -1.29 8.43
CA ALA A 154 8.40 -0.83 9.35
C ALA A 154 7.65 0.39 8.78
N MET A 155 8.34 1.35 8.17
CA MET A 155 7.66 2.42 7.42
C MET A 155 6.93 1.90 6.19
N LEU A 156 7.43 0.83 5.54
CA LEU A 156 6.71 0.15 4.46
C LEU A 156 5.30 -0.29 4.89
N THR A 157 5.18 -0.96 6.04
CA THR A 157 3.88 -1.40 6.58
C THR A 157 2.93 -0.20 6.77
N LEU A 158 3.44 0.91 7.29
CA LEU A 158 2.63 2.11 7.53
C LEU A 158 2.17 2.77 6.23
N ALA A 159 3.10 3.00 5.31
CA ALA A 159 2.82 3.68 4.05
C ALA A 159 1.86 2.86 3.16
N ALA A 160 2.01 1.53 3.14
CA ALA A 160 1.08 0.64 2.45
C ALA A 160 -0.34 0.76 3.03
N GLY A 161 -0.48 0.77 4.36
CA GLY A 161 -1.75 0.98 5.04
C GLY A 161 -2.36 2.35 4.72
N TRP A 162 -1.58 3.43 4.84
CA TRP A 162 -2.04 4.80 4.60
C TRP A 162 -2.50 5.04 3.16
N LEU A 163 -1.79 4.49 2.17
CA LEU A 163 -2.19 4.59 0.76
C LEU A 163 -3.43 3.76 0.44
N SER A 164 -3.62 2.62 1.13
CA SER A 164 -4.86 1.86 1.02
C SER A 164 -6.02 2.67 1.58
N GLU A 165 -5.92 3.13 2.83
CA GLU A 165 -6.96 3.87 3.54
C GLU A 165 -7.46 5.13 2.82
N ALA A 166 -6.60 5.78 2.02
CA ALA A 166 -6.97 6.95 1.24
C ALA A 166 -8.16 6.71 0.30
N THR A 167 -8.40 5.46 -0.11
CA THR A 167 -9.52 5.11 -1.01
C THR A 167 -10.26 3.85 -0.56
N HIS A 168 -9.59 2.95 0.15
CA HIS A 168 -10.06 1.65 0.63
C HIS A 168 -9.76 1.50 2.12
N HIS A 169 -10.72 1.88 2.97
CA HIS A 169 -10.57 1.83 4.42
C HIS A 169 -10.67 0.41 5.02
N ASP A 170 -11.09 -0.58 4.24
CA ASP A 170 -11.27 -1.94 4.78
C ASP A 170 -9.92 -2.51 5.28
N PRO A 171 -9.84 -3.07 6.51
CA PRO A 171 -8.60 -3.64 7.02
C PRO A 171 -7.99 -4.73 6.12
N LEU A 172 -8.82 -5.48 5.38
CA LEU A 172 -8.33 -6.50 4.45
C LEU A 172 -7.64 -5.88 3.23
N ALA A 173 -8.06 -4.69 2.79
CA ALA A 173 -7.38 -3.96 1.72
C ALA A 173 -5.99 -3.51 2.17
N GLY A 174 -5.88 -2.96 3.38
CA GLY A 174 -4.61 -2.57 3.99
C GLY A 174 -3.67 -3.75 4.20
N ASP A 175 -4.18 -4.87 4.75
CA ASP A 175 -3.38 -6.09 4.97
C ASP A 175 -2.81 -6.63 3.66
N ALA A 176 -3.60 -6.67 2.59
CA ALA A 176 -3.15 -7.13 1.29
C ALA A 176 -2.02 -6.26 0.74
N CYS A 177 -2.15 -4.93 0.86
CA CYS A 177 -1.11 -3.99 0.45
C CYS A 177 0.19 -4.22 1.24
N VAL A 178 0.09 -4.43 2.56
CA VAL A 178 1.24 -4.72 3.43
C VAL A 178 1.94 -6.02 3.01
N LEU A 179 1.19 -7.10 2.84
CA LEU A 179 1.74 -8.40 2.41
C LEU A 179 2.46 -8.29 1.08
N TRP A 180 1.83 -7.66 0.09
CA TRP A 180 2.38 -7.57 -1.25
C TRP A 180 3.59 -6.63 -1.34
N CYS A 181 3.56 -5.50 -0.62
CA CYS A 181 4.72 -4.62 -0.51
C CYS A 181 5.93 -5.33 0.11
N HIS A 182 5.72 -6.10 1.18
CA HIS A 182 6.80 -6.89 1.79
C HIS A 182 7.31 -7.98 0.85
N ALA A 183 6.41 -8.59 0.06
CA ALA A 183 6.81 -9.57 -0.94
C ALA A 183 7.72 -8.95 -2.00
N ILE A 184 7.32 -7.82 -2.58
CA ILE A 184 8.13 -7.08 -3.57
C ILE A 184 9.47 -6.69 -2.95
N ARG A 185 9.47 -6.15 -1.72
CA ARG A 185 10.70 -5.77 -1.01
C ARG A 185 11.65 -6.96 -0.85
N ARG A 186 11.17 -8.11 -0.34
CA ARG A 186 11.98 -9.32 -0.17
C ARG A 186 12.50 -9.83 -1.52
N ALA A 187 11.67 -9.83 -2.55
CA ALA A 187 12.06 -10.22 -3.90
C ALA A 187 13.21 -9.36 -4.45
N VAL A 188 13.11 -8.03 -4.32
CA VAL A 188 14.18 -7.10 -4.73
C VAL A 188 15.45 -7.32 -3.92
N LEU A 189 15.36 -7.46 -2.59
CA LEU A 189 16.54 -7.53 -1.73
C LEU A 189 17.28 -8.87 -1.84
N ASP A 190 16.54 -9.97 -1.83
CA ASP A 190 17.07 -11.33 -1.74
C ASP A 190 17.31 -11.94 -3.13
N GLY A 191 16.59 -11.47 -4.15
CA GLY A 191 16.67 -11.99 -5.51
C GLY A 191 16.01 -13.36 -5.69
N ALA A 192 14.96 -13.65 -4.92
CA ALA A 192 14.17 -14.87 -5.01
C ALA A 192 12.69 -14.58 -4.73
N MET A 193 11.80 -15.44 -5.23
CA MET A 193 10.37 -15.36 -4.91
C MET A 193 10.17 -15.64 -3.41
N PRO A 194 9.58 -14.71 -2.63
CA PRO A 194 9.33 -14.91 -1.21
C PRO A 194 8.18 -15.90 -0.97
N ASP A 195 8.11 -16.46 0.24
CA ASP A 195 6.91 -17.17 0.70
C ASP A 195 5.96 -16.19 1.40
N LEU A 196 4.80 -15.95 0.80
CA LEU A 196 3.77 -15.07 1.40
C LEU A 196 3.30 -15.55 2.77
N ALA A 197 3.36 -16.86 3.05
CA ALA A 197 2.95 -17.42 4.33
C ALA A 197 3.84 -16.93 5.49
N GLU A 198 5.11 -16.60 5.23
CA GLU A 198 6.00 -16.01 6.23
C GLU A 198 5.66 -14.54 6.52
N LEU A 199 5.16 -13.82 5.51
CA LEU A 199 4.88 -12.38 5.59
C LEU A 199 3.62 -12.05 6.39
N VAL A 200 2.79 -13.04 6.73
CA VAL A 200 1.66 -12.84 7.67
C VAL A 200 2.13 -12.35 9.04
N ALA A 201 3.40 -12.55 9.39
CA ALA A 201 3.99 -12.01 10.61
C ALA A 201 4.01 -10.47 10.65
N GLU A 202 3.91 -9.80 9.49
CA GLU A 202 3.84 -8.34 9.37
C GLU A 202 2.43 -7.79 9.66
N LEU A 203 1.42 -8.66 9.70
CA LEU A 203 0.03 -8.30 9.98
C LEU A 203 -0.28 -8.32 11.48
N PRO A 204 -1.38 -7.65 11.92
CA PRO A 204 -1.88 -7.78 13.28
C PRO A 204 -2.24 -9.22 13.63
N VAL A 205 -1.89 -9.64 14.85
CA VAL A 205 -2.01 -11.03 15.34
C VAL A 205 -3.40 -11.63 15.08
N ALA A 206 -4.46 -10.85 15.31
CA ALA A 206 -5.84 -11.29 15.16
C ALA A 206 -6.23 -11.68 13.72
N ARG A 207 -5.49 -11.23 12.70
CA ARG A 207 -5.80 -11.51 11.29
C ARG A 207 -4.85 -12.51 10.63
N ARG A 208 -3.76 -12.90 11.31
CA ARG A 208 -2.72 -13.77 10.74
C ARG A 208 -3.25 -15.14 10.32
N GLU A 209 -4.00 -15.80 11.20
CA GLU A 209 -4.53 -17.15 10.94
C GLU A 209 -5.40 -17.17 9.67
N ARG A 210 -6.27 -16.18 9.52
CA ARG A 210 -7.16 -16.05 8.36
C ARG A 210 -6.37 -15.81 7.07
N TRP A 211 -5.39 -14.92 7.10
CA TRP A 211 -4.51 -14.67 5.95
C TRP A 211 -3.64 -15.88 5.59
N SER A 212 -3.07 -16.57 6.59
CA SER A 212 -2.34 -17.82 6.37
C SER A 212 -3.21 -18.85 5.65
N ALA A 213 -4.47 -19.00 6.04
CA ALA A 213 -5.40 -19.93 5.41
C ALA A 213 -5.69 -19.56 3.94
N TRP A 214 -5.93 -18.28 3.65
CA TRP A 214 -6.18 -17.80 2.29
C TRP A 214 -4.97 -17.95 1.36
N ILE A 215 -3.77 -17.61 1.84
CA ILE A 215 -2.52 -17.78 1.09
C ILE A 215 -2.24 -19.25 0.82
N ALA A 216 -2.45 -20.12 1.82
CA ALA A 216 -2.31 -21.57 1.64
C ALA A 216 -3.32 -22.14 0.65
N ASP A 217 -4.55 -21.60 0.58
CA ASP A 217 -5.55 -22.00 -0.40
C ASP A 217 -5.13 -21.63 -1.83
N ALA A 218 -4.63 -20.41 -2.01
CA ALA A 218 -4.10 -19.93 -3.28
C ALA A 218 -2.90 -20.73 -3.81
N GLY A 219 -2.09 -21.31 -2.91
CA GLY A 219 -0.99 -22.19 -3.32
C GLY A 219 -1.41 -23.60 -3.78
N ARG A 220 -2.69 -23.96 -3.69
CA ARG A 220 -3.19 -25.31 -4.01
C ARG A 220 -4.16 -25.36 -5.18
N ARG A 221 -4.85 -24.25 -5.47
CA ARG A 221 -5.93 -24.17 -6.45
C ARG A 221 -5.50 -23.29 -7.62
N PRO A 222 -5.98 -23.55 -8.85
CA PRO A 222 -5.63 -22.74 -10.02
C PRO A 222 -6.15 -21.29 -9.91
N PRO A 223 -5.67 -20.34 -10.73
CA PRO A 223 -6.05 -18.93 -10.60
C PRO A 223 -7.54 -18.67 -10.87
N CYS A 224 -8.13 -19.38 -11.83
CA CYS A 224 -9.55 -19.28 -12.21
C CYS A 224 -10.54 -19.68 -11.11
N ASP A 225 -10.05 -20.29 -10.03
CA ASP A 225 -10.83 -20.70 -8.87
C ASP A 225 -11.09 -19.55 -7.88
N PHE A 226 -10.49 -18.39 -8.13
CA PHE A 226 -10.53 -17.19 -7.29
C PHE A 226 -11.32 -16.04 -7.94
N VAL A 227 -12.39 -16.36 -8.66
CA VAL A 227 -13.37 -15.37 -9.17
C VAL A 227 -14.64 -15.35 -8.30
N PRO A 228 -15.32 -14.19 -8.15
CA PRO A 228 -14.91 -12.87 -8.65
C PRO A 228 -13.69 -12.32 -7.88
N ASN A 229 -12.79 -11.67 -8.59
CA ASN A 229 -11.49 -11.16 -8.11
C ASN A 229 -11.44 -9.62 -8.02
N GLY A 230 -12.57 -8.93 -8.16
CA GLY A 230 -12.70 -7.52 -7.74
C GLY A 230 -12.56 -7.29 -6.22
N TYR A 231 -12.65 -8.35 -5.41
CA TYR A 231 -12.40 -8.33 -3.96
C TYR A 231 -10.92 -8.59 -3.66
N VAL A 232 -10.32 -7.76 -2.80
CA VAL A 232 -8.86 -7.73 -2.59
C VAL A 232 -8.24 -9.07 -2.19
N VAL A 233 -8.95 -9.88 -1.40
CA VAL A 233 -8.41 -11.19 -0.99
C VAL A 233 -8.41 -12.15 -2.17
N THR A 234 -9.48 -12.22 -2.96
CA THR A 234 -9.52 -13.10 -4.14
C THR A 234 -8.59 -12.60 -5.23
N ALA A 235 -8.40 -11.29 -5.40
CA ALA A 235 -7.37 -10.71 -6.28
C ALA A 235 -5.96 -11.16 -5.88
N LEU A 236 -5.59 -11.03 -4.60
CA LEU A 236 -4.30 -11.49 -4.08
C LEU A 236 -4.14 -13.01 -4.25
N GLN A 237 -5.20 -13.78 -3.97
CA GLN A 237 -5.20 -15.23 -4.14
C GLN A 237 -5.02 -15.62 -5.62
N ALA A 238 -5.71 -14.96 -6.55
CA ALA A 238 -5.58 -15.19 -7.99
C ALA A 238 -4.16 -14.88 -8.47
N ALA A 239 -3.60 -13.73 -8.08
CA ALA A 239 -2.24 -13.33 -8.45
C ALA A 239 -1.18 -14.28 -7.86
N TRP A 240 -1.31 -14.65 -6.59
CA TRP A 240 -0.39 -15.62 -5.97
C TRP A 240 -0.54 -17.01 -6.59
N SER A 241 -1.77 -17.47 -6.82
CA SER A 241 -2.05 -18.73 -7.51
C SER A 241 -1.42 -18.75 -8.91
N ALA A 242 -1.50 -17.67 -9.67
CA ALA A 242 -0.90 -17.58 -11.01
C ALA A 242 0.63 -17.71 -10.99
N ILE A 243 1.27 -17.19 -9.94
CA ILE A 243 2.71 -17.38 -9.71
C ILE A 243 3.02 -18.85 -9.37
N ARG A 244 2.14 -19.54 -8.63
CA ARG A 244 2.33 -20.93 -8.19
C ARG A 244 1.94 -21.97 -9.22
N HIS A 245 1.06 -21.61 -10.14
CA HIS A 245 0.48 -22.47 -11.17
C HIS A 245 0.67 -21.83 -12.56
N PRO A 246 1.92 -21.65 -13.03
CA PRO A 246 2.20 -21.04 -14.33
C PRO A 246 1.59 -21.86 -15.47
N LEU A 247 1.18 -21.16 -16.54
CA LEU A 247 0.53 -21.73 -17.70
C LEU A 247 1.39 -21.51 -18.96
N GLY A 248 1.82 -22.60 -19.58
CA GLY A 248 2.64 -22.60 -20.81
C GLY A 248 4.13 -22.90 -20.57
N ASP A 249 4.86 -23.12 -21.67
CA ASP A 249 6.26 -23.59 -21.66
C ASP A 249 7.31 -22.46 -21.68
N GLY A 250 6.87 -21.20 -21.52
CA GLY A 250 7.73 -20.01 -21.56
C GLY A 250 8.54 -19.79 -20.27
N PRO A 251 9.32 -18.69 -20.20
CA PRO A 251 9.97 -18.26 -18.97
C PRO A 251 8.96 -18.17 -17.81
N PRO A 252 9.35 -18.48 -16.55
CA PRO A 252 8.43 -18.52 -15.41
C PRO A 252 7.58 -17.25 -15.27
N LEU A 253 8.17 -16.07 -15.48
CA LEU A 253 7.46 -14.80 -15.45
C LEU A 253 6.32 -14.73 -16.48
N VAL A 254 6.60 -15.11 -17.73
CA VAL A 254 5.62 -15.07 -18.83
C VAL A 254 4.53 -16.10 -18.61
N ALA A 255 4.90 -17.32 -18.20
CA ALA A 255 3.93 -18.38 -17.92
C ALA A 255 3.02 -18.05 -16.73
N SER A 256 3.53 -17.37 -15.69
CA SER A 256 2.71 -16.90 -14.57
C SER A 256 1.80 -15.74 -14.96
N LEU A 257 2.26 -14.78 -15.77
CA LEU A 257 1.38 -13.72 -16.28
C LEU A 257 0.31 -14.26 -17.24
N ASN A 258 0.64 -15.26 -18.05
CA ASN A 258 -0.34 -15.99 -18.83
C ASN A 258 -1.42 -16.63 -17.94
N ALA A 259 -1.01 -17.30 -16.85
CA ALA A 259 -1.92 -17.88 -15.88
C ALA A 259 -2.79 -16.82 -15.15
N ALA A 260 -2.25 -15.63 -14.91
CA ALA A 260 -2.95 -14.51 -14.30
C ALA A 260 -4.10 -14.01 -15.19
N VAL A 261 -3.85 -13.84 -16.50
CA VAL A 261 -4.90 -13.45 -17.45
C VAL A 261 -5.95 -14.56 -17.60
N HIS A 262 -5.54 -15.82 -17.59
CA HIS A 262 -6.48 -16.96 -17.59
C HIS A 262 -7.27 -17.13 -16.29
N ALA A 263 -7.00 -16.35 -15.24
CA ALA A 263 -7.86 -16.33 -14.06
C ALA A 263 -9.28 -15.82 -14.42
N GLY A 264 -9.40 -14.95 -15.42
CA GLY A 264 -10.66 -14.31 -15.82
C GLY A 264 -11.12 -13.23 -14.84
N ASP A 265 -12.32 -12.70 -15.08
CA ASP A 265 -12.93 -11.58 -14.34
C ASP A 265 -12.05 -10.31 -14.45
N ASP A 266 -11.39 -9.87 -13.39
CA ASP A 266 -10.54 -8.67 -13.31
C ASP A 266 -9.08 -8.97 -13.72
N THR A 267 -8.87 -9.16 -15.03
CA THR A 267 -7.63 -9.76 -15.57
C THR A 267 -6.42 -8.84 -15.58
N ASP A 268 -6.60 -7.55 -15.87
CA ASP A 268 -5.54 -6.54 -15.77
C ASP A 268 -5.08 -6.39 -14.33
N THR A 269 -6.00 -6.29 -13.36
CA THR A 269 -5.61 -6.15 -11.96
C THR A 269 -4.83 -7.34 -11.43
N VAL A 270 -5.30 -8.57 -11.68
CA VAL A 270 -4.61 -9.78 -11.23
C VAL A 270 -3.23 -9.89 -11.89
N ALA A 271 -3.12 -9.56 -13.18
CA ALA A 271 -1.85 -9.59 -13.91
C ALA A 271 -0.89 -8.48 -13.47
N ALA A 272 -1.37 -7.27 -13.16
CA ALA A 272 -0.57 -6.16 -12.63
C ALA A 272 0.02 -6.50 -11.26
N ILE A 273 -0.81 -7.04 -10.36
CA ILE A 273 -0.39 -7.51 -9.03
C ILE A 273 0.67 -8.60 -9.16
N ALA A 274 0.41 -9.66 -9.94
CA ALA A 274 1.37 -10.74 -10.16
C ALA A 274 2.68 -10.24 -10.81
N GLY A 275 2.54 -9.40 -11.83
CA GLY A 275 3.64 -8.83 -12.61
C GLY A 275 4.60 -7.99 -11.77
N SER A 276 4.08 -7.19 -10.84
CA SER A 276 4.91 -6.39 -9.93
C SER A 276 5.86 -7.26 -9.09
N LEU A 277 5.38 -8.39 -8.56
CA LEU A 277 6.18 -9.31 -7.76
C LEU A 277 7.12 -10.16 -8.62
N LEU A 278 6.63 -10.66 -9.77
CA LEU A 278 7.45 -11.42 -10.71
C LEU A 278 8.62 -10.60 -11.25
N GLY A 279 8.37 -9.36 -11.66
CA GLY A 279 9.41 -8.45 -12.11
C GLY A 279 10.38 -8.07 -10.98
N ALA A 280 9.88 -7.90 -9.76
CA ALA A 280 10.72 -7.69 -8.57
C ALA A 280 11.61 -8.91 -8.24
N ALA A 281 11.19 -10.13 -8.56
CA ALA A 281 11.95 -11.36 -8.29
C ALA A 281 12.93 -11.70 -9.42
N HIS A 282 12.49 -11.59 -10.67
CA HIS A 282 13.22 -12.03 -11.86
C HIS A 282 13.98 -10.92 -12.58
N GLY A 283 13.63 -9.65 -12.33
CA GLY A 283 14.23 -8.49 -12.97
C GLY A 283 13.58 -8.09 -14.30
N ALA A 284 13.81 -6.85 -14.72
CA ALA A 284 13.29 -6.32 -15.98
C ALA A 284 13.83 -7.07 -17.20
N SER A 285 15.04 -7.62 -17.12
CA SER A 285 15.64 -8.44 -18.17
C SER A 285 14.89 -9.76 -18.44
N ALA A 286 14.02 -10.20 -17.53
CA ALA A 286 13.16 -11.37 -17.72
C ALA A 286 11.84 -11.07 -18.46
N LEU A 287 11.50 -9.79 -18.65
CA LEU A 287 10.34 -9.38 -19.44
C LEU A 287 10.65 -9.52 -20.94
N PRO A 288 9.72 -10.00 -21.77
CA PRO A 288 9.89 -10.07 -23.22
C PRO A 288 10.21 -8.69 -23.81
N ALA A 289 11.20 -8.62 -24.71
CA ALA A 289 11.63 -7.37 -25.32
C ALA A 289 10.50 -6.73 -26.13
N GLU A 290 9.72 -7.55 -26.82
CA GLU A 290 8.55 -7.11 -27.59
C GLU A 290 7.47 -6.44 -26.73
N TRP A 291 7.35 -6.82 -25.45
CA TRP A 291 6.42 -6.14 -24.53
C TRP A 291 6.99 -4.78 -24.14
N LEU A 292 8.28 -4.72 -23.82
CA LEU A 292 8.95 -3.48 -23.44
C LEU A 292 8.99 -2.44 -24.58
N GLU A 293 8.96 -2.88 -25.84
CA GLU A 293 8.89 -2.00 -27.01
C GLU A 293 7.53 -1.30 -27.16
N VAL A 294 6.44 -1.97 -26.79
CA VAL A 294 5.07 -1.48 -27.02
C VAL A 294 4.40 -0.94 -25.77
N VAL A 295 4.85 -1.31 -24.58
CA VAL A 295 4.21 -0.92 -23.31
C VAL A 295 4.32 0.59 -23.09
N HIS A 296 3.16 1.23 -22.97
CA HIS A 296 3.03 2.69 -22.80
C HIS A 296 1.70 3.03 -22.11
N GLY A 297 1.48 4.29 -21.78
CA GLY A 297 0.19 4.75 -21.30
C GLY A 297 0.30 6.06 -20.54
N TRP A 298 -0.82 6.56 -20.01
CA TRP A 298 -0.84 7.84 -19.31
C TRP A 298 0.20 7.90 -18.18
N PRO A 299 0.91 9.03 -18.00
CA PRO A 299 0.79 10.33 -18.68
C PRO A 299 1.55 10.48 -20.02
N GLY A 300 1.79 9.38 -20.73
CA GLY A 300 2.61 9.32 -21.95
C GLY A 300 3.97 8.68 -21.71
N LEU A 301 4.13 7.94 -20.62
CA LEU A 301 5.35 7.24 -20.26
C LEU A 301 5.48 5.94 -21.05
N ARG A 302 6.72 5.46 -21.16
CA ARG A 302 7.09 4.18 -21.76
C ARG A 302 7.97 3.38 -20.80
N ALA A 303 8.37 2.18 -21.22
CA ALA A 303 9.21 1.29 -20.42
C ALA A 303 10.46 1.98 -19.84
N ASP A 304 11.20 2.77 -20.63
CA ASP A 304 12.42 3.43 -20.14
C ASP A 304 12.14 4.50 -19.09
N ASP A 305 11.00 5.20 -19.18
CA ASP A 305 10.59 6.16 -18.16
C ASP A 305 10.21 5.46 -16.85
N LEU A 306 9.52 4.32 -16.93
CA LEU A 306 9.19 3.51 -15.75
C LEU A 306 10.46 2.95 -15.07
N ARG A 307 11.49 2.57 -15.85
CA ARG A 307 12.80 2.17 -15.32
C ARG A 307 13.47 3.31 -14.57
N ASP A 308 13.54 4.49 -15.18
CA ASP A 308 14.12 5.66 -14.53
C ASP A 308 13.36 6.00 -13.25
N LEU A 309 12.03 6.02 -13.33
CA LEU A 309 11.16 6.33 -12.20
C LEU A 309 11.34 5.34 -11.05
N ALA A 310 11.32 4.03 -11.31
CA ALA A 310 11.56 3.01 -10.30
C ALA A 310 12.94 3.18 -9.59
N ARG A 311 13.98 3.53 -10.35
CA ARG A 311 15.32 3.79 -9.81
C ARG A 311 15.34 5.06 -8.96
N ARG A 312 14.68 6.14 -9.39
CA ARG A 312 14.59 7.38 -8.61
C ARG A 312 13.83 7.17 -7.30
N VAL A 313 12.74 6.39 -7.33
CA VAL A 313 12.01 5.99 -6.12
C VAL A 313 12.93 5.24 -5.15
N ALA A 314 13.63 4.20 -5.62
CA ALA A 314 14.51 3.41 -4.76
C ALA A 314 15.70 4.25 -4.22
N LEU A 315 16.28 5.12 -5.04
CA LEU A 315 17.36 6.02 -4.63
C LEU A 315 16.88 7.00 -3.56
N ARG A 316 15.73 7.65 -3.78
CA ARG A 316 15.13 8.55 -2.80
C ARG A 316 14.80 7.82 -1.51
N GLY A 317 14.27 6.60 -1.58
CA GLY A 317 14.00 5.76 -0.43
C GLY A 317 15.26 5.46 0.40
N ALA A 318 16.38 5.16 -0.26
CA ALA A 318 17.67 4.95 0.39
C ALA A 318 18.21 6.21 1.06
N ASP A 319 18.11 7.37 0.40
CA ASP A 319 18.49 8.67 0.96
C ASP A 319 17.62 9.05 2.16
N ASP A 320 16.31 8.83 2.04
CA ASP A 320 15.36 9.03 3.13
C ASP A 320 15.68 8.11 4.31
N ALA A 321 16.00 6.82 4.09
CA ALA A 321 16.38 5.91 5.16
C ALA A 321 17.70 6.32 5.84
N ALA A 322 18.67 6.83 5.08
CA ALA A 322 19.95 7.31 5.60
C ALA A 322 19.81 8.61 6.41
N THR A 323 19.00 9.55 5.94
CA THR A 323 18.77 10.87 6.56
C THR A 323 17.77 10.79 7.71
N HIS A 324 16.70 10.03 7.51
CA HIS A 324 15.70 9.70 8.50
C HIS A 324 16.07 8.40 9.19
N ARG A 325 17.24 8.40 9.86
CA ARG A 325 17.33 7.76 11.18
C ARG A 325 16.40 8.50 12.15
N VAL A 326 15.10 8.41 11.87
CA VAL A 326 14.07 8.35 12.87
C VAL A 326 14.64 7.39 13.91
N PRO A 327 14.73 7.77 15.19
CA PRO A 327 15.15 6.79 16.18
C PRO A 327 14.27 5.56 16.00
N ASP A 328 14.87 4.37 16.03
CA ASP A 328 14.18 3.07 15.95
C ASP A 328 12.85 3.11 16.74
N GLU A 329 12.84 3.83 17.86
CA GLU A 329 11.73 4.10 18.77
C GLU A 329 10.47 4.72 18.12
N LEU A 330 10.56 5.63 17.15
CA LEU A 330 9.38 6.28 16.52
C LEU A 330 8.76 5.42 15.40
N VAL A 331 9.60 4.66 14.71
CA VAL A 331 9.21 3.61 13.76
C VAL A 331 8.68 2.39 14.49
N GLU A 332 9.23 2.06 15.66
CA GLU A 332 8.71 1.07 16.59
C GLU A 332 7.41 1.52 17.23
N VAL A 333 7.22 2.82 17.50
CA VAL A 333 5.96 3.37 18.00
C VAL A 333 4.88 3.18 16.95
N ALA A 334 5.08 3.68 15.73
CA ALA A 334 4.10 3.51 14.67
C ALA A 334 3.93 2.03 14.26
N GLY A 335 4.99 1.23 14.24
CA GLY A 335 4.95 -0.21 13.99
C GLY A 335 4.30 -1.02 15.13
N HIS A 336 4.45 -0.60 16.39
CA HIS A 336 3.76 -1.19 17.55
C HIS A 336 2.27 -0.88 17.49
N LEU A 337 1.95 0.39 17.23
CA LEU A 337 0.62 0.90 17.01
C LEU A 337 -0.08 0.18 15.84
N VAL A 338 0.62 -0.10 14.74
CA VAL A 338 0.06 -0.89 13.61
C VAL A 338 0.00 -2.39 13.88
N ARG A 339 1.02 -3.01 14.51
CA ARG A 339 0.99 -4.44 14.88
C ARG A 339 -0.09 -4.78 15.91
N ARG A 340 -0.44 -3.82 16.78
CA ARG A 340 -1.49 -3.94 17.81
C ARG A 340 -2.87 -3.49 17.29
N GLY A 341 -2.89 -2.68 16.23
CA GLY A 341 -4.09 -2.10 15.66
C GLY A 341 -4.43 -0.77 16.31
N LEU A 342 -3.94 0.34 15.75
CA LEU A 342 -4.59 1.66 15.80
C LEU A 342 -5.92 1.57 15.05
N GLY A 343 -6.83 0.76 15.57
CA GLY A 343 -8.21 0.71 15.13
C GLY A 343 -9.00 1.79 15.84
N GLU A 344 -10.01 2.31 15.14
CA GLU A 344 -11.22 2.84 15.76
C GLU A 344 -11.64 1.90 16.91
N GLY A 345 -11.71 2.40 18.16
CA GLY A 345 -11.93 1.55 19.34
C GLY A 345 -10.87 1.58 20.46
N HIS A 346 -9.69 2.19 20.24
CA HIS A 346 -8.53 2.00 21.13
C HIS A 346 -7.96 3.32 21.68
N GLU A 347 -7.63 3.33 22.97
CA GLU A 347 -6.96 4.45 23.63
C GLU A 347 -5.44 4.29 23.57
N PHE A 348 -4.72 5.38 23.29
CA PHE A 348 -3.25 5.35 23.20
C PHE A 348 -2.63 6.52 23.94
N TYR A 349 -1.60 6.24 24.75
CA TYR A 349 -0.88 7.27 25.50
C TYR A 349 0.62 7.19 25.25
N VAL A 350 1.23 8.31 24.86
CA VAL A 350 2.69 8.43 24.72
C VAL A 350 3.25 9.24 25.88
N ARG A 351 4.10 8.63 26.72
CA ARG A 351 4.76 9.26 27.88
C ARG A 351 6.22 9.61 27.59
N GLY A 352 6.63 10.85 27.83
CA GLY A 352 8.06 11.24 27.81
C GLY A 352 8.81 10.75 29.06
N ARG A 353 10.00 10.14 28.90
CA ARG A 353 10.80 9.63 30.04
C ARG A 353 11.42 10.80 30.82
N PRO A 354 11.39 10.77 32.17
CA PRO A 354 12.03 11.83 32.95
C PRO A 354 13.57 11.81 32.81
N VAL A 355 14.17 13.00 32.81
CA VAL A 355 15.63 13.21 32.89
C VAL A 355 16.11 12.72 34.26
N PRO A 356 17.32 12.15 34.42
CA PRO A 356 17.84 11.85 35.76
C PRO A 356 17.79 13.14 36.60
N HIS A 357 16.98 13.12 37.67
CA HIS A 357 16.66 14.24 38.58
C HIS A 357 15.49 15.19 38.21
N GLY A 358 14.67 14.90 37.19
CA GLY A 358 13.43 15.65 36.93
C GLY A 358 12.18 14.78 37.04
N LEU A 359 11.20 15.16 37.85
CA LEU A 359 9.95 14.40 38.08
C LEU A 359 8.89 14.52 36.96
N SER A 360 9.14 15.22 35.87
CA SER A 360 8.09 15.59 34.91
C SER A 360 7.67 14.43 33.99
N SER A 361 6.40 14.03 34.03
CA SER A 361 5.80 13.14 33.01
C SER A 361 4.85 13.94 32.11
N GLU A 362 5.10 13.91 30.80
CA GLU A 362 4.23 14.54 29.79
C GLU A 362 3.59 13.44 28.96
N TYR A 363 2.31 13.63 28.62
CA TYR A 363 1.47 12.66 27.94
C TYR A 363 0.82 13.29 26.72
N VAL A 364 0.80 12.57 25.61
CA VAL A 364 -0.15 12.77 24.53
C VAL A 364 -1.10 11.56 24.52
N GLY A 365 -2.39 11.82 24.66
CA GLY A 365 -3.44 10.81 24.68
C GLY A 365 -4.33 10.90 23.45
N LEU A 366 -4.83 9.75 22.98
CA LEU A 366 -5.95 9.61 22.05
C LEU A 366 -6.98 8.73 22.73
N GLU A 367 -8.17 9.27 22.98
CA GLU A 367 -9.27 8.57 23.66
C GLU A 367 -10.49 8.53 22.77
N GLN A 368 -11.30 7.47 22.89
CA GLN A 368 -12.63 7.40 22.27
C GLN A 368 -13.69 7.49 23.35
N HIS A 369 -14.65 8.38 23.16
CA HIS A 369 -15.80 8.58 24.02
C HIS A 369 -16.97 7.66 23.61
N ASP A 370 -17.88 7.40 24.56
CA ASP A 370 -19.09 6.58 24.35
C ASP A 370 -19.99 7.07 23.20
N ASP A 371 -19.91 8.37 22.87
CA ASP A 371 -20.64 8.98 21.76
C ASP A 371 -19.97 8.74 20.39
N GLY A 372 -18.88 7.97 20.36
CA GLY A 372 -18.08 7.68 19.18
C GLY A 372 -17.11 8.80 18.78
N SER A 373 -17.03 9.90 19.55
CA SER A 373 -16.05 10.95 19.31
C SER A 373 -14.67 10.58 19.85
N TYR A 374 -13.63 11.07 19.19
CA TYR A 374 -12.25 10.93 19.58
C TYR A 374 -11.72 12.23 20.15
N ARG A 375 -10.89 12.14 21.18
CA ARG A 375 -10.19 13.27 21.79
C ARG A 375 -8.70 13.03 21.78
N VAL A 376 -7.95 13.88 21.09
CA VAL A 376 -6.49 13.96 21.25
C VAL A 376 -6.19 15.06 22.23
N TRP A 377 -5.39 14.77 23.24
CA TRP A 377 -5.06 15.71 24.28
C TRP A 377 -3.61 15.61 24.71
N TYR A 378 -3.16 16.65 25.43
CA TYR A 378 -1.87 16.69 26.08
C TYR A 378 -2.01 17.02 27.56
N SER A 379 -1.28 16.31 28.41
CA SER A 379 -1.22 16.59 29.84
C SER A 379 0.23 16.63 30.32
N GLY A 380 0.55 17.63 31.12
CA GLY A 380 1.80 17.73 31.85
C GLY A 380 1.54 17.73 33.37
N ASP A 381 2.60 17.56 34.15
CA ASP A 381 2.63 17.31 35.61
C ASP A 381 1.68 18.14 36.50
N ARG A 382 1.24 19.34 36.08
CA ARG A 382 0.41 20.26 36.89
C ARG A 382 -0.62 21.06 36.08
N GLY A 383 -0.93 20.65 34.86
CA GLY A 383 -1.88 21.35 33.99
C GLY A 383 -3.17 20.56 33.81
N THR A 384 -4.30 21.25 33.67
CA THR A 384 -5.51 20.66 33.11
C THR A 384 -5.17 20.10 31.72
N PRO A 385 -5.57 18.86 31.38
CA PRO A 385 -5.33 18.31 30.06
C PRO A 385 -5.84 19.26 28.98
N ARG A 386 -4.97 19.64 28.05
CA ARG A 386 -5.31 20.47 26.91
C ARG A 386 -5.77 19.58 25.77
N THR A 387 -7.02 19.72 25.36
CA THR A 387 -7.51 19.09 24.13
C THR A 387 -6.88 19.76 22.92
N TYR A 388 -6.26 18.95 22.05
CA TYR A 388 -5.76 19.39 20.75
C TYR A 388 -6.83 19.28 19.67
N VAL A 389 -7.56 18.17 19.64
CA VAL A 389 -8.71 17.98 18.76
C VAL A 389 -9.76 17.12 19.46
N GLN A 390 -11.03 17.44 19.23
CA GLN A 390 -12.15 16.56 19.53
C GLN A 390 -12.97 16.44 18.26
N THR A 391 -13.15 15.22 17.76
CA THR A 391 -13.72 14.95 16.44
C THR A 391 -14.34 13.57 16.39
N THR A 392 -15.44 13.38 15.65
CA THR A 392 -15.97 12.04 15.33
C THR A 392 -15.24 11.38 14.16
N ASP A 393 -14.22 12.04 13.63
CA ASP A 393 -13.44 11.61 12.46
C ASP A 393 -12.11 10.97 12.91
N TRP A 394 -12.07 9.64 12.85
CA TRP A 394 -10.90 8.84 13.25
C TRP A 394 -9.60 9.25 12.54
N PRO A 395 -9.53 9.33 11.19
CA PRO A 395 -8.34 9.82 10.49
C PRO A 395 -7.81 11.15 11.01
N VAL A 396 -8.69 12.13 11.29
CA VAL A 396 -8.30 13.44 11.84
C VAL A 396 -7.73 13.30 13.25
N ALA A 397 -8.35 12.48 14.10
CA ALA A 397 -7.85 12.21 15.45
C ALA A 397 -6.48 11.51 15.40
N ARG A 398 -6.33 10.49 14.55
CA ARG A 398 -5.08 9.75 14.38
C ARG A 398 -3.95 10.64 13.85
N GLU A 399 -4.21 11.43 12.80
CA GLU A 399 -3.21 12.37 12.25
C GLU A 399 -2.73 13.33 13.34
N ARG A 400 -3.66 13.89 14.12
CA ARG A 400 -3.31 14.79 15.20
C ARG A 400 -2.54 14.08 16.32
N PHE A 401 -2.95 12.89 16.72
CA PHE A 401 -2.25 12.10 17.73
C PHE A 401 -0.81 11.79 17.31
N VAL A 402 -0.62 11.30 16.09
CA VAL A 402 0.71 10.98 15.55
C VAL A 402 1.59 12.23 15.50
N ALA A 403 1.07 13.37 15.03
CA ALA A 403 1.82 14.63 14.99
C ALA A 403 2.30 15.07 16.39
N GLU A 404 1.42 14.97 17.40
CA GLU A 404 1.73 15.38 18.77
C GLU A 404 2.65 14.37 19.48
N ALA A 405 2.47 13.08 19.24
CA ALA A 405 3.36 12.02 19.73
C ALA A 405 4.79 12.21 19.19
N ILE A 406 4.94 12.54 17.90
CA ILE A 406 6.24 12.86 17.28
C ILE A 406 6.84 14.12 17.89
N SER A 407 6.04 15.17 18.09
CA SER A 407 6.48 16.43 18.71
C SER A 407 7.02 16.18 20.12
N LEU A 408 6.30 15.41 20.94
CA LEU A 408 6.72 15.02 22.28
C LEU A 408 8.02 14.19 22.27
N ALA A 409 8.13 13.22 21.35
CA ALA A 409 9.32 12.40 21.20
C ALA A 409 10.57 13.24 20.84
N ARG A 410 10.43 14.22 19.94
CA ARG A 410 11.52 15.14 19.58
C ARG A 410 11.96 15.99 20.77
N ALA A 411 11.01 16.56 21.52
CA ALA A 411 11.29 17.39 22.68
C ALA A 411 12.04 16.62 23.80
N ARG A 412 11.76 15.32 23.97
CA ARG A 412 12.36 14.47 25.01
C ARG A 412 13.58 13.68 24.56
N ASN A 413 14.21 14.12 23.47
CA ASN A 413 15.35 13.45 22.86
C ASN A 413 15.10 11.93 22.73
N ARG A 414 13.93 11.60 22.17
CA ARG A 414 13.56 10.27 21.67
C ARG A 414 13.16 9.24 22.74
N ARG A 415 13.11 9.62 24.03
CA ARG A 415 12.66 8.73 25.10
C ARG A 415 11.15 8.78 25.32
N ILE A 416 10.38 7.88 24.67
CA ILE A 416 8.93 7.75 24.86
C ILE A 416 8.46 6.33 25.21
N THR A 417 7.32 6.22 25.89
CA THR A 417 6.63 4.96 26.23
C THR A 417 5.19 4.99 25.71
N ILE A 418 4.67 3.89 25.15
CA ILE A 418 3.26 3.79 24.74
C ILE A 418 2.47 2.94 25.74
N HIS A 419 1.26 3.38 26.10
CA HIS A 419 0.31 2.64 26.92
C HIS A 419 -1.04 2.48 26.19
N ASP A 420 -1.68 1.31 26.33
CA ASP A 420 -2.99 0.97 25.75
C ASP A 420 -4.18 1.31 26.72
N ASP A 421 -3.91 1.61 28.01
CA ASP A 421 -4.94 1.86 29.04
C ASP A 421 -4.34 2.65 30.22
N PRO A 422 -5.04 3.65 30.82
CA PRO A 422 -4.60 4.32 32.05
C PRO A 422 -4.57 3.44 33.31
N GLU A 423 -5.34 2.33 33.37
CA GLU A 423 -5.44 1.45 34.54
C GLU A 423 -4.47 0.26 34.52
N ASP A 424 -4.07 -0.24 33.35
CA ASP A 424 -3.26 -1.47 33.25
C ASP A 424 -1.75 -1.18 33.21
N GLY A 425 -1.24 -0.74 34.35
CA GLY A 425 0.11 -0.20 34.54
C GLY A 425 1.32 -1.11 34.30
N ARG A 426 1.30 -2.12 33.41
CA ARG A 426 2.48 -2.98 33.15
C ARG A 426 2.57 -3.57 31.75
N ARG A 427 3.17 -2.85 30.80
CA ARG A 427 4.12 -3.44 29.82
C ARG A 427 5.29 -2.50 29.56
N TRP A 428 6.49 -3.00 29.86
CA TRP A 428 7.74 -2.25 29.73
C TRP A 428 8.29 -2.50 28.33
N TRP A 429 8.51 -1.43 27.57
CA TRP A 429 9.39 -1.49 26.42
C TRP A 429 10.72 -0.84 26.80
N GLN A 430 11.75 -1.67 26.96
CA GLN A 430 13.09 -1.26 27.33
C GLN A 430 14.03 -2.02 26.41
N ARG A 431 14.64 -1.35 25.43
CA ARG A 431 15.78 -1.93 24.72
C ARG A 431 17.01 -1.75 25.61
N GLY A 432 17.72 -2.85 25.85
CA GLY A 432 19.06 -2.86 26.45
C GLY A 432 20.09 -2.32 25.47
#